data_AF-A0A662B1N4-F1
#
_entry.id   AF-A0A662B1N4-F1
#
_cell.length_a   1.000
_cell.length_b   1.000
_cell.length_c   1.000
_cell.angle_alpha   90.00
_cell.angle_beta   90.00
_cell.angle_gamma   90.00
#
_symmetry.space_group_name_H-M   'P 1'
#
loop_
_entity.id
_entity.type
_entity.pdbx_description
1 polymer ?
#
loop_
_entity_poly.entity_id
_entity_poly.type
_entity_poly.pdbx_seq_one_letter_code
_entity_poly.pdbx_strand_id
1 'polypeptide(L)'
;MHSMNRHLLRYADVMLLLAEAEIHAGSLDNARDLINEIRTRAAQGAQGPDGGAMVVPIDDASITWATYDIGTYPPAGWDADYAMRALKFERRIELGMEGHRLFDLRRWGDAITVLNDYLAVESTKRAYLGSAFEFEARHMAYPLPTIQIDLSVVDGEQRLVQNPGW
;
A
#
# COMPACT_ATOMS: atom_id res chain seq x y z
N MET A 1 17.48 5.88 -19.74
CA MET A 1 17.85 4.94 -18.66
C MET A 1 18.08 5.79 -17.41
N HIS A 2 17.25 5.66 -16.38
CA HIS A 2 17.34 6.52 -15.20
C HIS A 2 18.53 6.05 -14.33
N SER A 3 19.48 6.93 -14.03
CA SER A 3 20.73 6.64 -13.31
C SER A 3 20.61 6.71 -11.78
N MET A 4 19.39 6.75 -11.24
CA MET A 4 19.15 6.78 -9.80
C MET A 4 19.04 5.35 -9.25
N ASN A 5 19.64 5.11 -8.10
CA ASN A 5 19.52 3.83 -7.40
C ASN A 5 18.06 3.61 -7.00
N ARG A 6 17.54 2.40 -7.26
CA ARG A 6 16.23 1.99 -6.77
C ARG A 6 16.39 1.34 -5.41
N HIS A 7 15.67 1.87 -4.42
CA HIS A 7 15.58 1.24 -3.11
C HIS A 7 14.61 0.06 -3.21
N LEU A 8 15.09 -1.15 -2.90
CA LEU A 8 14.24 -2.34 -2.78
C LEU A 8 13.63 -2.46 -1.39
N LEU A 9 14.36 -1.99 -0.38
CA LEU A 9 13.94 -1.92 1.01
C LEU A 9 14.46 -0.61 1.57
N ARG A 10 13.61 0.10 2.32
CA ARG A 10 13.99 1.34 2.99
C ARG A 10 13.56 1.31 4.44
N TYR A 11 14.22 2.12 5.26
CA TYR A 11 14.03 2.09 6.70
C TYR A 11 12.57 2.28 7.13
N ALA A 12 11.82 3.18 6.47
CA ALA A 12 10.41 3.37 6.80
C ALA A 12 9.54 2.14 6.49
N ASP A 13 9.84 1.35 5.45
CA ASP A 13 9.11 0.10 5.20
C ASP A 13 9.37 -0.90 6.33
N VAL A 14 10.63 -1.01 6.79
CA VAL A 14 11.00 -1.87 7.94
C VAL A 14 10.28 -1.42 9.22
N MET A 15 10.22 -0.11 9.49
CA MET A 15 9.48 0.43 10.63
C MET A 15 7.99 0.11 10.56
N LEU A 16 7.36 0.23 9.38
CA LEU A 16 5.95 -0.10 9.20
C LEU A 16 5.69 -1.60 9.31
N LEU A 17 6.60 -2.45 8.83
CA LEU A 17 6.53 -3.90 9.03
C LEU A 17 6.67 -4.27 10.51
N LEU A 18 7.55 -3.57 11.25
CA LEU A 18 7.66 -3.75 12.70
C LEU A 18 6.40 -3.29 13.43
N ALA A 19 5.86 -2.11 13.10
CA ALA A 19 4.62 -1.61 13.68
C ALA A 19 3.47 -2.60 13.46
N GLU A 20 3.41 -3.23 12.28
CA GLU A 20 2.44 -4.28 12.00
C GLU A 20 2.63 -5.52 12.89
N ALA A 21 3.86 -5.98 13.06
CA ALA A 21 4.17 -7.09 13.94
C ALA A 21 3.79 -6.79 15.41
N GLU A 22 4.06 -5.56 15.88
CA GLU A 22 3.67 -5.09 17.21
C GLU A 22 2.14 -5.06 17.37
N ILE A 23 1.37 -4.64 16.35
CA ILE A 23 -0.10 -4.71 16.34
C ILE A 23 -0.57 -6.16 16.53
N HIS A 24 -0.03 -7.09 15.74
CA HIS A 24 -0.39 -8.50 15.83
C HIS A 24 0.05 -9.16 17.14
N ALA A 25 1.14 -8.69 17.75
CA ALA A 25 1.61 -9.14 19.04
C ALA A 25 0.82 -8.54 20.22
N GLY A 26 -0.03 -7.53 19.97
CA GLY A 26 -0.80 -6.82 20.99
C GLY A 26 -0.06 -5.66 21.66
N SER A 27 1.15 -5.32 21.19
CA SER A 27 1.94 -4.17 21.65
C SER A 27 1.51 -2.87 20.95
N LEU A 28 0.27 -2.46 21.18
CA LEU A 28 -0.34 -1.39 20.39
C LEU A 28 0.36 -0.02 20.55
N ASP A 29 0.87 0.30 21.74
CA ASP A 29 1.59 1.56 21.96
C ASP A 29 2.94 1.61 21.21
N ASN A 30 3.69 0.50 21.18
CA ASN A 30 4.93 0.42 20.39
C ASN A 30 4.63 0.65 18.91
N ALA A 31 3.57 0.04 18.38
CA ALA A 31 3.14 0.25 17.01
C ALA A 31 2.78 1.71 16.73
N ARG A 32 2.06 2.35 17.66
CA ARG A 32 1.69 3.77 17.57
C ARG A 32 2.92 4.66 17.49
N ASP A 33 3.91 4.42 18.35
CA ASP A 33 5.12 5.21 18.41
C ASP A 33 5.93 5.08 17.11
N LEU A 34 6.09 3.86 16.58
CA LEU A 34 6.76 3.60 15.30
C LEU A 34 6.06 4.31 14.12
N ILE A 35 4.72 4.25 14.06
CA ILE A 35 3.94 4.95 13.02
C ILE A 35 4.09 6.46 13.19
N ASN A 36 4.06 6.96 14.42
CA ASN A 36 4.21 8.38 14.71
C ASN A 36 5.60 8.91 14.38
N GLU A 37 6.68 8.13 14.52
CA GLU A 37 8.01 8.54 14.07
C GLU A 37 8.04 8.85 12.56
N ILE A 38 7.37 8.02 11.76
CA ILE A 38 7.24 8.23 10.30
C ILE A 38 6.47 9.52 10.03
N ARG A 39 5.35 9.72 10.72
CA ARG A 39 4.50 10.91 10.57
C ARG A 39 5.22 12.18 11.00
N THR A 40 5.94 12.15 12.12
CA THR A 40 6.77 13.26 12.59
C THR A 40 7.83 13.61 11.55
N ARG A 41 8.50 12.62 10.94
CA ARG A 41 9.46 12.87 9.86
C ARG A 41 8.78 13.44 8.62
N ALA A 42 7.63 12.89 8.21
CA ALA A 42 6.88 13.37 7.05
C ALA A 42 6.40 14.81 7.23
N ALA A 43 5.98 15.19 8.43
CA ALA A 43 5.56 16.54 8.79
C ALA A 43 6.69 17.58 8.65
N GLN A 44 7.95 17.19 8.81
CA GLN A 44 9.10 18.08 8.57
C GLN A 44 9.45 18.22 7.08
N GLY A 45 9.08 17.23 6.26
CA GLY A 45 9.58 17.09 4.88
C GLY A 45 8.67 17.63 3.79
N ALA A 46 7.42 17.99 4.09
CA ALA A 46 6.49 18.53 3.11
C ALA A 46 6.50 20.06 3.14
N GLN A 47 6.90 20.69 2.04
CA GLN A 47 6.74 22.12 1.80
C GLN A 47 6.10 22.26 0.40
N GLY A 48 5.11 23.14 0.27
CA GLY A 48 4.26 23.25 -0.92
C GLY A 48 5.02 23.70 -2.19
N PRO A 49 4.47 23.46 -3.39
CA PRO A 49 5.12 23.82 -4.64
C PRO A 49 4.91 25.29 -5.04
N ASP A 50 5.99 25.99 -5.39
CA ASP A 50 5.99 27.03 -6.44
C ASP A 50 7.34 27.02 -7.19
N GLY A 51 7.33 26.96 -8.51
CA GLY A 51 8.54 27.04 -9.35
C GLY A 51 9.68 26.02 -9.12
N GLY A 52 9.49 25.00 -8.27
CA GLY A 52 10.51 23.99 -7.94
C GLY A 52 11.38 24.28 -6.71
N ALA A 53 11.04 25.29 -5.88
CA ALA A 53 11.65 25.49 -4.58
C ALA A 53 10.57 25.72 -3.50
N MET A 54 10.88 25.31 -2.27
CA MET A 54 9.94 25.30 -1.16
C MET A 54 9.95 26.67 -0.45
N VAL A 55 8.83 27.42 -0.51
CA VAL A 55 8.79 28.85 -0.11
C VAL A 55 7.87 29.16 1.08
N VAL A 56 6.91 28.29 1.43
CA VAL A 56 6.01 28.49 2.58
C VAL A 56 5.82 27.21 3.41
N PRO A 57 5.51 27.32 4.72
CA PRO A 57 5.12 26.19 5.55
C PRO A 57 3.94 25.40 4.98
N ILE A 58 3.85 24.10 5.32
CA ILE A 58 2.85 23.16 4.79
C ILE A 58 1.40 23.48 5.19
N ASP A 59 1.24 24.21 6.29
CA ASP A 59 -0.02 24.64 6.89
C ASP A 59 -0.33 26.12 6.62
N ASP A 60 0.39 26.73 5.65
CA ASP A 60 0.15 28.11 5.26
C ASP A 60 -1.28 28.29 4.73
N ALA A 61 -2.01 29.24 5.31
CA ALA A 61 -3.42 29.50 5.00
C ALA A 61 -3.68 29.90 3.53
N SER A 62 -2.64 30.25 2.76
CA SER A 62 -2.74 30.50 1.32
C SER A 62 -2.92 29.21 0.49
N ILE A 63 -2.64 28.03 1.05
CA ILE A 63 -2.87 26.74 0.41
C ILE A 63 -4.37 26.41 0.48
N THR A 64 -5.10 26.65 -0.61
CA THR A 64 -6.57 26.41 -0.69
C THR A 64 -6.97 25.15 -1.43
N TRP A 65 -6.03 24.51 -2.13
CA TRP A 65 -6.26 23.36 -3.00
C TRP A 65 -5.87 22.02 -2.37
N ALA A 66 -5.24 22.06 -1.19
CA ALA A 66 -4.88 20.88 -0.40
C ALA A 66 -4.96 21.20 1.09
N THR A 67 -5.36 20.22 1.90
CA THR A 67 -5.30 20.28 3.35
C THR A 67 -4.28 19.26 3.82
N TYR A 68 -3.18 19.72 4.41
CA TYR A 68 -2.12 18.86 4.92
C TYR A 68 -2.28 18.68 6.43
N ASP A 69 -2.92 17.57 6.82
CA ASP A 69 -3.06 17.18 8.23
C ASP A 69 -2.15 15.98 8.55
N ILE A 70 -0.89 16.29 8.86
CA ILE A 70 0.12 15.30 9.27
C ILE A 70 0.30 15.36 10.80
N GLY A 71 -0.79 15.22 11.55
CA GLY A 71 -0.75 15.07 13.02
C GLY A 71 -0.39 13.65 13.46
N THR A 72 0.20 13.47 14.64
CA THR A 72 0.44 12.13 15.22
C THR A 72 -0.86 11.47 15.67
N TYR A 73 -0.93 10.14 15.60
CA TYR A 73 -2.05 9.38 16.15
C TYR A 73 -2.07 9.44 17.69
N PRO A 74 -3.21 9.80 18.31
CA PRO A 74 -3.31 9.94 19.76
C PRO A 74 -3.43 8.56 20.46
N PRO A 75 -3.09 8.46 21.76
CA PRO A 75 -3.33 7.25 22.53
C PRO A 75 -4.83 7.01 22.82
N ALA A 76 -5.66 8.05 22.79
CA ALA A 76 -7.08 7.94 23.07
C ALA A 76 -7.78 7.13 21.97
N GLY A 77 -8.47 6.05 22.37
CA GLY A 77 -9.19 5.16 21.45
C GLY A 77 -8.28 4.29 20.58
N TRP A 78 -6.99 4.18 20.91
CA TRP A 78 -6.02 3.38 20.18
C TRP A 78 -6.18 1.89 20.47
N ASP A 79 -7.09 1.25 19.75
CA ASP A 79 -7.30 -0.20 19.75
C ASP A 79 -6.67 -0.88 18.52
N ALA A 80 -6.73 -2.21 18.46
CA ALA A 80 -6.10 -2.98 17.38
C ALA A 80 -6.69 -2.64 15.99
N ASP A 81 -8.00 -2.39 15.93
CA ASP A 81 -8.69 -2.05 14.69
C ASP A 81 -8.28 -0.66 14.19
N TYR A 82 -8.18 0.32 15.09
CA TYR A 82 -7.67 1.64 14.76
C TYR A 82 -6.21 1.59 14.36
N ALA A 83 -5.36 0.88 15.11
CA ALA A 83 -3.95 0.72 14.80
C ALA A 83 -3.75 0.10 13.41
N MET A 84 -4.52 -0.93 13.07
CA MET A 84 -4.45 -1.57 11.75
C MET A 84 -4.91 -0.63 10.63
N ARG A 85 -6.00 0.13 10.84
CA ARG A 85 -6.45 1.14 9.85
C ARG A 85 -5.41 2.23 9.65
N ALA A 86 -4.81 2.72 10.73
CA ALA A 86 -3.75 3.73 10.71
C ALA A 86 -2.51 3.20 9.97
N LEU A 87 -2.04 1.99 10.28
CA LEU A 87 -0.94 1.34 9.58
C LEU A 87 -1.22 1.19 8.08
N LYS A 88 -2.39 0.66 7.70
CA LYS A 88 -2.78 0.45 6.29
C LYS A 88 -2.81 1.78 5.52
N PHE A 89 -3.22 2.86 6.19
CA PHE A 89 -3.18 4.20 5.63
C PHE A 89 -1.75 4.72 5.47
N GLU A 90 -0.92 4.62 6.51
CA GLU A 90 0.45 5.10 6.50
C GLU A 90 1.29 4.38 5.43
N ARG A 91 1.18 3.05 5.32
CA ARG A 91 1.83 2.27 4.23
C ARG A 91 1.38 2.72 2.84
N ARG A 92 0.11 3.11 2.67
CA ARG A 92 -0.40 3.57 1.37
C ARG A 92 0.22 4.89 0.93
N ILE A 93 0.34 5.85 1.86
CA ILE A 93 0.84 7.20 1.54
C ILE A 93 2.36 7.23 1.50
N GLU A 94 3.02 6.50 2.39
CA GLU A 94 4.47 6.49 2.52
C GLU A 94 5.09 5.74 1.33
N LEU A 95 4.57 4.56 0.97
CA LEU A 95 5.13 3.66 -0.06
C LEU A 95 4.44 3.80 -1.42
N GLY A 96 3.86 4.97 -1.68
CA GLY A 96 3.15 5.28 -2.92
C GLY A 96 4.05 5.13 -4.13
N MET A 97 3.58 4.44 -5.18
CA MET A 97 4.32 4.19 -6.42
C MET A 97 5.58 3.32 -6.29
N GLU A 98 5.79 2.66 -5.15
CA GLU A 98 6.95 1.79 -4.90
C GLU A 98 6.65 0.28 -5.08
N GLY A 99 5.42 -0.07 -5.51
CA GLY A 99 5.06 -1.46 -5.83
C GLY A 99 4.53 -2.31 -4.67
N HIS A 100 4.36 -1.76 -3.48
CA HIS A 100 3.91 -2.51 -2.30
C HIS A 100 2.39 -2.77 -2.26
N ARG A 101 1.59 -1.81 -2.74
CA ARG A 101 0.14 -1.75 -2.48
C ARG A 101 -0.63 -3.04 -2.81
N LEU A 102 -0.37 -3.66 -3.95
CA LEU A 102 -1.08 -4.88 -4.35
C LEU A 102 -0.76 -6.05 -3.42
N PHE A 103 0.49 -6.21 -3.03
CA PHE A 103 0.93 -7.31 -2.17
C PHE A 103 0.43 -7.13 -0.73
N ASP A 104 0.43 -5.88 -0.23
CA ASP A 104 -0.16 -5.54 1.05
C ASP A 104 -1.66 -5.88 1.11
N LEU A 105 -2.42 -5.47 0.09
CA LEU A 105 -3.85 -5.82 0.01
C LEU A 105 -4.09 -7.33 -0.07
N ARG A 106 -3.25 -8.06 -0.80
CA ARG A 106 -3.36 -9.52 -0.90
C ARG A 106 -3.08 -10.21 0.43
N ARG A 107 -2.00 -9.85 1.14
CA ARG A 107 -1.63 -10.50 2.41
C ARG A 107 -2.59 -10.15 3.55
N TRP A 108 -3.23 -8.98 3.51
CA TRP A 108 -4.27 -8.60 4.47
C TRP A 108 -5.64 -9.24 4.18
N GLY A 109 -5.84 -9.79 2.99
CA GLY A 109 -7.14 -10.31 2.57
C GLY A 109 -8.14 -9.24 2.11
N ASP A 110 -7.70 -7.98 1.97
CA ASP A 110 -8.57 -6.85 1.62
C ASP A 110 -8.70 -6.62 0.10
N ALA A 111 -7.91 -7.32 -0.71
CA ALA A 111 -7.73 -7.01 -2.14
C ALA A 111 -9.04 -6.97 -2.92
N ILE A 112 -9.93 -7.94 -2.71
CA ILE A 112 -11.23 -8.00 -3.41
C ILE A 112 -12.05 -6.75 -3.10
N THR A 113 -12.28 -6.46 -1.82
CA THR A 113 -13.09 -5.30 -1.40
C THR A 113 -12.48 -4.00 -1.90
N VAL A 114 -11.20 -3.75 -1.59
CA VAL A 114 -10.56 -2.46 -1.86
C VAL A 114 -10.43 -2.18 -3.37
N LEU A 115 -10.11 -3.20 -4.18
CA LEU A 115 -9.93 -3.01 -5.62
C LEU A 115 -11.28 -2.88 -6.35
N ASN A 116 -12.33 -3.57 -5.90
CA ASN A 116 -13.66 -3.42 -6.46
C ASN A 116 -14.30 -2.08 -6.07
N ASP A 117 -14.10 -1.62 -4.83
CA ASP A 117 -14.51 -0.27 -4.40
C ASP A 117 -13.81 0.82 -5.23
N TYR A 118 -12.50 0.64 -5.47
CA TYR A 118 -11.74 1.52 -6.36
C TYR A 118 -12.31 1.52 -7.78
N LEU A 119 -12.63 0.34 -8.33
CA LEU A 119 -13.14 0.22 -9.68
C LEU A 119 -14.53 0.86 -9.83
N ALA A 120 -15.40 0.69 -8.85
CA ALA A 120 -16.73 1.30 -8.83
C ALA A 120 -16.67 2.84 -8.92
N VAL A 121 -15.66 3.46 -8.29
CA VAL A 121 -15.46 4.91 -8.35
C VAL A 121 -14.75 5.33 -9.63
N GLU A 122 -13.60 4.74 -9.94
CA GLU A 122 -12.72 5.24 -11.00
C GLU A 122 -13.19 4.89 -12.41
N SER A 123 -14.01 3.85 -12.59
CA SER A 123 -14.67 3.55 -13.88
C SER A 123 -15.54 4.70 -14.38
N THR A 124 -16.13 5.47 -13.47
CA THR A 124 -16.93 6.67 -13.81
C THR A 124 -16.06 7.86 -14.27
N LYS A 125 -14.75 7.82 -13.99
CA LYS A 125 -13.81 8.92 -14.27
C LYS A 125 -12.81 8.58 -15.38
N ARG A 126 -12.56 7.30 -15.62
CA ARG A 126 -11.53 6.79 -16.54
C ARG A 126 -12.16 5.84 -17.55
N ALA A 127 -12.29 6.28 -18.79
CA ALA A 127 -12.95 5.50 -19.85
C ALA A 127 -12.36 4.08 -20.03
N TYR A 128 -11.04 3.91 -19.87
CA TYR A 128 -10.38 2.60 -20.01
C TYR A 128 -10.74 1.60 -18.88
N LEU A 129 -11.32 2.07 -17.78
CA LEU A 129 -11.82 1.22 -16.70
C LEU A 129 -13.29 0.83 -16.87
N GLY A 130 -14.00 1.39 -17.87
CA GLY A 130 -15.42 1.10 -18.10
C GLY A 130 -15.71 -0.37 -18.49
N SER A 131 -14.70 -1.09 -18.96
CA SER A 131 -14.78 -2.52 -19.30
C SER A 131 -13.89 -3.40 -18.43
N ALA A 132 -13.41 -2.89 -17.29
CA ALA A 132 -12.60 -3.69 -16.38
C ALA A 132 -13.47 -4.74 -15.67
N PHE A 133 -12.93 -5.94 -15.53
CA PHE A 133 -13.54 -7.01 -14.75
C PHE A 133 -13.31 -6.79 -13.26
N GLU A 134 -14.22 -7.33 -12.44
CA GLU A 134 -14.07 -7.33 -10.99
C GLU A 134 -12.83 -8.12 -10.57
N PHE A 135 -12.25 -7.72 -9.45
CA PHE A 135 -11.19 -8.46 -8.79
C PHE A 135 -11.80 -9.64 -8.01
N GLU A 136 -11.51 -10.86 -8.47
CA GLU A 136 -12.01 -12.13 -7.92
C GLU A 136 -10.94 -12.90 -7.14
N ALA A 137 -11.33 -13.98 -6.46
CA ALA A 137 -10.43 -14.85 -5.71
C ALA A 137 -9.29 -15.42 -6.57
N ARG A 138 -9.53 -15.76 -7.85
CA ARG A 138 -8.48 -16.23 -8.76
C ARG A 138 -7.38 -15.20 -8.99
N HIS A 139 -7.68 -13.90 -8.89
CA HIS A 139 -6.72 -12.81 -9.09
C HIS A 139 -5.75 -12.62 -7.91
N MET A 140 -5.88 -13.41 -6.84
CA MET A 140 -4.93 -13.41 -5.71
C MET A 140 -3.55 -13.95 -6.08
N ALA A 141 -3.49 -14.84 -7.08
CA ALA A 141 -2.25 -15.35 -7.65
C ALA A 141 -2.23 -15.10 -9.16
N TYR A 142 -1.02 -14.93 -9.72
CA TYR A 142 -0.87 -14.89 -11.17
C TYR A 142 -1.07 -16.29 -11.76
N PRO A 143 -1.64 -16.43 -12.97
CA PRO A 143 -1.70 -17.72 -13.64
C PRO A 143 -0.28 -18.22 -13.91
N LEU A 144 -0.05 -19.51 -13.68
CA LEU A 144 1.16 -20.15 -14.16
C LEU A 144 1.14 -20.17 -15.69
N PRO A 145 2.25 -19.82 -16.37
CA PRO A 145 2.29 -19.85 -17.82
C PRO A 145 2.04 -21.28 -18.32
N THR A 146 1.07 -21.46 -19.22
CA THR A 146 0.64 -22.80 -19.72
C THR A 146 1.81 -23.62 -20.26
N ILE A 147 2.74 -22.98 -20.99
CA ILE A 147 3.93 -23.65 -21.50
C ILE A 147 4.81 -24.28 -20.41
N GLN A 148 4.86 -23.68 -19.21
CA GLN A 148 5.62 -24.25 -18.10
C GLN A 148 4.91 -25.48 -17.52
N ILE A 149 3.58 -25.47 -17.48
CA ILE A 149 2.78 -26.63 -17.08
C ILE A 149 2.98 -27.77 -18.08
N ASP A 150 2.88 -27.49 -19.37
CA ASP A 150 3.04 -28.49 -20.45
C ASP A 150 4.45 -29.10 -20.48
N LEU A 151 5.48 -28.31 -20.15
CA LEU A 151 6.87 -28.78 -20.08
C LEU A 151 7.21 -29.48 -18.76
N SER A 152 6.34 -29.43 -17.76
CA SER A 152 6.61 -30.00 -16.43
C SER A 152 6.36 -31.52 -16.34
N VAL A 153 6.34 -32.23 -17.46
CA VAL A 153 5.96 -33.65 -17.50
C VAL A 153 7.11 -34.56 -17.08
N VAL A 154 6.85 -35.41 -16.08
CA VAL A 154 7.75 -36.49 -15.65
C VAL A 154 6.91 -37.77 -15.53
N ASP A 155 7.36 -38.84 -16.17
CA ASP A 155 6.62 -40.13 -16.24
C ASP A 155 5.19 -40.01 -16.81
N GLY A 156 4.97 -39.06 -17.71
CA GLY A 156 3.66 -38.82 -18.35
C GLY A 156 2.70 -37.94 -17.54
N GLU A 157 3.09 -37.48 -16.34
CA GLU A 157 2.30 -36.62 -15.48
C GLU A 157 2.88 -35.20 -15.38
N GLN A 158 2.03 -34.17 -15.49
CA GLN A 158 2.43 -32.78 -15.24
C GLN A 158 2.76 -32.58 -13.76
N ARG A 159 3.91 -31.97 -13.46
CA ARG A 159 4.35 -31.67 -12.09
C ARG A 159 3.92 -30.29 -11.60
N LEU A 160 3.66 -29.35 -12.50
CA LEU A 160 3.07 -28.06 -12.16
C LEU A 160 1.55 -28.14 -12.33
N VAL A 161 0.83 -27.65 -11.32
CA VAL A 161 -0.63 -27.55 -11.33
C VAL A 161 -1.01 -26.08 -11.31
N GLN A 162 -2.01 -25.70 -12.11
CA GLN A 162 -2.48 -24.32 -12.21
C GLN A 162 -3.03 -23.81 -10.86
N ASN A 163 -2.89 -22.50 -10.64
CA ASN A 163 -3.51 -21.82 -9.52
C ASN A 163 -5.05 -21.90 -9.60
N PRO A 164 -5.77 -21.98 -8.47
CA PRO A 164 -7.22 -22.12 -8.49
C PRO A 164 -7.94 -21.02 -9.30
N GLY A 165 -8.84 -21.44 -10.20
CA GLY A 165 -9.69 -20.54 -11.00
C GLY A 165 -9.06 -20.02 -12.31
N TRP A 166 -7.89 -20.54 -12.69
CA TRP A 166 -7.21 -20.27 -13.97
C TRP A 166 -7.19 -21.47 -14.90
#